data_AF-A0A1Z4MX27-F1
#
_entry.id   AF-A0A1Z4MX27-F1
#
_cell.length_a   1.000
_cell.length_b   1.000
_cell.length_c   1.000
_cell.angle_alpha   90.00
_cell.angle_beta   90.00
_cell.angle_gamma   90.00
#
_symmetry.space_group_name_H-M   'P 1'
#
loop_
_entity.id
_entity.type
_entity.pdbx_description
1 polymer ?
#
loop_
_entity_poly.entity_id
_entity_poly.type
_entity_poly.pdbx_seq_one_letter_code
_entity_poly.pdbx_strand_id
1 'polypeptide(L)'
;MTYSDGEALLRRRIGLDANSIGAASIARAIEQRMADGKITEIASYLEKVQESTAEWEALIDSVIVPETWFFRERESFNFLQKYIQSEWLINQSKRVLRILSVPCSTGEEPYSIAIALLETGLNPANFHIDAIDISKKCLLTAQRAIYDKYSFRGNSLSFQERYFQPTEGRYRLCEQVRNLVHFRQGNLADIDFLLGAASYDVVFCRNLLIYFEPSTKERTIRTLERLLIQDGLLFVGHAETGLLLNSRFTLVPHSLAFAYRKTNVSRSVAKSSPGDRKKHHPISPKPRIAHHRKPQQPQISQQNFLDAARTLADQGSLQQACQFCQDYLQQNLASVEGYVLLGQLQQAMGENEQAVASFQKAIYLQPNHEEALIHLALLREHQGDMVNAELLWQRIHRLHNQ
;
A
#
# COMPACT_ATOMS: atom_id res chain seq x y z
N MET A 1 -21.30 -14.63 -22.28
CA MET A 1 -20.33 -13.95 -21.40
C MET A 1 -20.87 -13.91 -19.98
N THR A 2 -20.01 -13.83 -18.97
CA THR A 2 -20.29 -13.93 -17.53
C THR A 2 -19.53 -12.85 -16.76
N TYR A 3 -19.79 -12.70 -15.45
CA TYR A 3 -19.01 -11.77 -14.61
C TYR A 3 -17.52 -12.11 -14.57
N SER A 4 -17.18 -13.39 -14.69
CA SER A 4 -15.78 -13.84 -14.82
C SER A 4 -15.12 -13.35 -16.10
N ASP A 5 -15.88 -13.14 -17.19
CA ASP A 5 -15.35 -12.50 -18.40
C ASP A 5 -15.04 -11.01 -18.18
N GLY A 6 -15.83 -10.34 -17.34
CA GLY A 6 -15.56 -8.97 -16.89
C GLY A 6 -14.29 -8.88 -16.03
N GLU A 7 -14.10 -9.81 -15.09
CA GLU A 7 -12.86 -9.95 -14.32
C GLU A 7 -11.65 -10.18 -15.22
N ALA A 8 -11.77 -11.11 -16.18
CA ALA A 8 -10.72 -11.38 -17.15
C ALA A 8 -10.38 -10.16 -18.02
N LEU A 9 -11.38 -9.34 -18.37
CA LEU A 9 -11.18 -8.09 -19.12
C LEU A 9 -10.39 -7.06 -18.30
N LEU A 10 -10.76 -6.84 -17.03
CA LEU A 10 -10.04 -5.93 -16.12
C LEU A 10 -8.61 -6.43 -15.87
N ARG A 11 -8.44 -7.72 -15.58
CA ARG A 11 -7.12 -8.35 -15.42
C ARG A 11 -6.24 -8.13 -16.65
N ARG A 12 -6.77 -8.34 -17.85
CA ARG A 12 -6.03 -8.18 -19.11
C ARG A 12 -5.63 -6.74 -19.39
N ARG A 13 -6.53 -5.77 -19.16
CA ARG A 13 -6.30 -4.37 -19.55
C ARG A 13 -5.61 -3.52 -18.49
N ILE A 14 -5.84 -3.79 -17.21
CA ILE A 14 -5.31 -2.98 -16.10
C ILE A 14 -4.51 -3.80 -15.07
N GLY A 15 -4.32 -5.10 -15.33
CA GLY A 15 -3.46 -5.96 -14.51
C GLY A 15 -4.05 -6.33 -13.14
N LEU A 16 -5.34 -6.06 -12.93
CA LEU A 16 -6.05 -6.23 -11.68
C LEU A 16 -6.23 -7.71 -11.28
N ASP A 17 -6.01 -8.02 -10.00
CA ASP A 17 -6.34 -9.30 -9.38
C ASP A 17 -7.75 -9.26 -8.77
N ALA A 18 -8.63 -10.11 -9.28
CA ALA A 18 -9.99 -10.25 -8.75
C ALA A 18 -10.01 -10.74 -7.29
N ASN A 19 -8.96 -11.44 -6.83
CA ASN A 19 -8.87 -11.88 -5.44
C ASN A 19 -8.53 -10.73 -4.49
N SER A 20 -7.84 -9.69 -4.97
CA SER A 20 -7.48 -8.52 -4.15
C SER A 20 -8.65 -7.56 -3.93
N ILE A 21 -9.51 -7.36 -4.95
CA ILE A 21 -10.70 -6.48 -4.85
C ILE A 21 -11.96 -7.26 -4.43
N GLY A 22 -11.98 -8.56 -4.70
CA GLY A 22 -13.11 -9.45 -4.48
C GLY A 22 -14.01 -9.52 -5.72
N ALA A 23 -14.22 -10.74 -6.22
CA ALA A 23 -15.13 -11.03 -7.34
C ALA A 23 -16.52 -10.41 -7.16
N ALA A 24 -17.05 -10.44 -5.93
CA ALA A 24 -18.35 -9.84 -5.61
C ALA A 24 -18.37 -8.31 -5.79
N SER A 25 -17.27 -7.61 -5.47
CA SER A 25 -17.15 -6.17 -5.66
C SER A 25 -17.13 -5.81 -7.14
N ILE A 26 -16.39 -6.59 -7.95
CA ILE A 26 -16.34 -6.41 -9.41
C ILE A 26 -17.71 -6.68 -10.03
N ALA A 27 -18.39 -7.77 -9.63
CA ALA A 27 -19.74 -8.09 -10.11
C ALA A 27 -20.74 -6.96 -9.79
N ARG A 28 -20.71 -6.44 -8.56
CA ARG A 28 -21.55 -5.30 -8.15
C ARG A 28 -21.25 -4.03 -8.95
N ALA A 29 -19.99 -3.75 -9.24
CA ALA A 29 -19.62 -2.62 -10.08
C ALA A 29 -20.18 -2.78 -11.50
N ILE A 30 -20.05 -3.97 -12.09
CA ILE A 30 -20.64 -4.29 -13.41
C ILE A 30 -22.17 -4.13 -13.38
N GLU A 31 -22.85 -4.66 -12.37
CA GLU A 31 -24.31 -4.54 -12.20
C GLU A 31 -24.77 -3.09 -12.09
N GLN A 32 -24.06 -2.27 -11.33
CA GLN A 32 -24.36 -0.85 -11.21
C GLN A 32 -24.21 -0.15 -12.57
N ARG A 33 -23.14 -0.42 -13.31
CA ARG A 33 -22.92 0.16 -14.64
C ARG A 33 -23.95 -0.31 -15.66
N MET A 34 -24.34 -1.57 -15.60
CA MET A 34 -25.46 -2.12 -16.39
C MET A 34 -26.76 -1.39 -16.10
N ALA A 35 -27.09 -1.17 -14.82
CA ALA A 35 -28.28 -0.42 -14.42
C ALA A 35 -28.24 1.03 -14.90
N ASP A 36 -27.12 1.73 -14.74
CA ASP A 36 -26.93 3.11 -15.22
C ASP A 36 -27.11 3.21 -16.74
N GLY A 37 -26.61 2.21 -17.47
CA GLY A 37 -26.71 2.09 -18.92
C GLY A 37 -28.04 1.52 -19.43
N LYS A 38 -28.94 1.08 -18.52
CA LYS A 38 -30.18 0.35 -18.84
C LYS A 38 -29.94 -0.91 -19.70
N ILE A 39 -28.86 -1.63 -19.42
CA ILE A 39 -28.48 -2.87 -20.11
C ILE A 39 -28.80 -4.04 -19.17
N THR A 40 -29.59 -5.00 -19.64
CA THR A 40 -30.04 -6.15 -18.84
C THR A 40 -29.17 -7.39 -19.03
N GLU A 41 -28.46 -7.48 -20.16
CA GLU A 41 -27.62 -8.62 -20.49
C GLU A 41 -26.13 -8.28 -20.36
N ILE A 42 -25.41 -9.11 -19.59
CA ILE A 42 -23.98 -8.90 -19.35
C ILE A 42 -23.14 -8.99 -20.63
N ALA A 43 -23.54 -9.81 -21.61
CA ALA A 43 -22.83 -9.92 -22.87
C ALA A 43 -22.86 -8.59 -23.63
N SER A 44 -24.04 -7.98 -23.77
CA SER A 44 -24.19 -6.66 -24.40
C SER A 44 -23.44 -5.56 -23.65
N TYR A 45 -23.38 -5.64 -22.31
CA TYR A 45 -22.59 -4.70 -21.53
C TYR A 45 -21.09 -4.85 -21.78
N LEU A 46 -20.56 -6.08 -21.79
CA LEU A 46 -19.14 -6.32 -22.03
C LEU A 46 -18.71 -6.01 -23.48
N GLU A 47 -19.62 -6.12 -24.45
CA GLU A 47 -19.41 -5.59 -25.81
C GLU A 47 -19.30 -4.07 -25.79
N LYS A 48 -20.25 -3.37 -25.16
CA LYS A 48 -20.22 -1.91 -25.02
C LYS A 48 -18.94 -1.41 -24.33
N VAL A 49 -18.49 -2.08 -23.27
CA VAL A 49 -17.26 -1.74 -22.56
C VAL A 49 -16.03 -1.85 -23.47
N GLN A 50 -16.03 -2.80 -24.41
CA GLN A 50 -14.92 -2.97 -25.34
C GLN A 50 -14.90 -1.90 -26.45
N GLU A 51 -16.08 -1.44 -26.88
CA GLU A 51 -16.25 -0.45 -27.95
C GLU A 51 -16.21 1.01 -27.46
N SER A 52 -16.60 1.26 -26.21
CA SER A 52 -16.73 2.61 -25.66
C SER A 52 -15.64 2.90 -24.61
N THR A 53 -14.72 3.79 -24.95
CA THR A 53 -13.72 4.32 -24.01
C THR A 53 -14.38 4.94 -22.79
N ALA A 54 -15.50 5.65 -22.95
CA ALA A 54 -16.19 6.30 -21.83
C ALA A 54 -16.81 5.28 -20.86
N GLU A 55 -17.38 4.19 -21.38
CA GLU A 55 -17.93 3.13 -20.51
C GLU A 55 -16.81 2.35 -19.82
N TRP A 56 -15.70 2.12 -20.52
CA TRP A 56 -14.50 1.52 -19.94
C TRP A 56 -13.94 2.35 -18.78
N GLU A 57 -13.80 3.66 -18.95
CA GLU A 57 -13.37 4.58 -17.89
C GLU A 57 -14.34 4.55 -16.70
N ALA A 58 -15.65 4.54 -16.95
CA ALA A 58 -16.66 4.48 -15.91
C ALA A 58 -16.66 3.15 -15.14
N LEU A 59 -16.37 2.03 -15.81
CA LEU A 59 -16.19 0.74 -15.16
C LEU A 59 -14.94 0.74 -14.27
N ILE A 60 -13.81 1.27 -14.76
CA ILE A 60 -12.58 1.42 -13.94
C ILE A 60 -12.89 2.21 -12.68
N ASP A 61 -13.51 3.38 -12.81
CA ASP A 61 -13.86 4.27 -11.69
C ASP A 61 -14.81 3.61 -10.67
N SER A 62 -15.54 2.58 -11.07
CA SER A 62 -16.46 1.84 -10.20
C SER A 62 -15.78 0.68 -9.45
N VAL A 63 -14.61 0.24 -9.91
CA VAL A 63 -13.86 -0.90 -9.34
C VAL A 63 -12.68 -0.43 -8.48
N ILE A 64 -12.04 0.68 -8.84
CA ILE A 64 -10.91 1.21 -8.06
C ILE A 64 -11.37 1.79 -6.72
N VAL A 65 -10.47 1.78 -5.73
CA VAL A 65 -10.69 2.35 -4.40
C VAL A 65 -9.80 3.59 -4.24
N PRO A 66 -10.33 4.82 -4.46
CA PRO A 66 -9.51 6.04 -4.46
C PRO A 66 -9.26 6.59 -3.04
N GLU A 67 -8.95 5.73 -2.07
CA GLU A 67 -8.71 6.21 -0.70
C GLU A 67 -7.33 6.84 -0.56
N THR A 68 -7.29 8.15 -0.28
CA THR A 68 -6.06 8.90 -0.03
C THR A 68 -6.34 10.10 0.87
N TRP A 69 -5.29 10.63 1.50
CA TRP A 69 -5.34 11.84 2.32
C TRP A 69 -3.96 12.48 2.38
N PHE A 70 -3.92 13.77 2.72
CA PHE A 70 -2.66 14.51 2.81
C PHE A 70 -1.74 13.89 3.85
N PHE A 71 -0.48 13.67 3.47
CA PHE A 71 0.58 13.11 4.30
C PHE A 71 0.24 11.74 4.91
N ARG A 72 -0.48 10.89 4.17
CA ARG A 72 -0.64 9.46 4.48
C ARG A 72 0.73 8.82 4.70
N GLU A 73 0.94 8.07 5.79
CA GLU A 73 2.26 7.56 6.24
C GLU A 73 3.30 8.70 6.33
N ARG A 74 3.09 9.63 7.27
CA ARG A 74 3.83 10.89 7.37
C ARG A 74 5.36 10.73 7.43
N GLU A 75 5.85 9.64 8.00
CA GLU A 75 7.29 9.34 8.06
C GLU A 75 7.96 9.20 6.69
N SER A 76 7.22 8.80 5.65
CA SER A 76 7.75 8.79 4.27
C SER A 76 8.13 10.20 3.80
N PHE A 77 7.31 11.21 4.14
CA PHE A 77 7.57 12.60 3.78
C PHE A 77 8.66 13.23 4.66
N ASN A 78 8.69 12.90 5.95
CA ASN A 78 9.78 13.30 6.84
C ASN A 78 11.13 12.77 6.33
N PHE A 79 11.15 11.51 5.90
CA PHE A 79 12.34 10.91 5.32
C PHE A 79 12.70 11.54 3.96
N LEU A 80 11.72 11.86 3.10
CA LEU A 80 11.96 12.61 1.87
C LEU A 80 12.65 13.95 2.17
N GLN A 81 12.14 14.74 3.13
CA GLN A 81 12.76 16.01 3.51
C GLN A 81 14.22 15.82 3.97
N LYS A 82 14.45 14.81 4.82
CA LYS A 82 15.80 14.45 5.28
C LYS A 82 16.72 14.11 4.12
N TYR A 83 16.28 13.25 3.20
CA TYR A 83 17.05 12.86 2.01
C TYR A 83 17.44 14.08 1.16
N ILE A 84 16.51 15.02 0.95
CA ILE A 84 16.79 16.24 0.18
C ILE A 84 17.88 17.07 0.85
N GLN A 85 17.78 17.26 2.17
CA GLN A 85 18.71 18.08 2.94
C GLN A 85 20.09 17.43 3.11
N SER A 86 20.15 16.11 3.37
CA SER A 86 21.39 15.42 3.73
C SER A 86 22.10 14.76 2.57
N GLU A 87 21.44 14.49 1.45
CA GLU A 87 22.03 13.76 0.33
C GLU A 87 21.91 14.52 -1.00
N TRP A 88 20.69 14.89 -1.39
CA TRP A 88 20.45 15.42 -2.74
C TRP A 88 21.06 16.82 -2.94
N LEU A 89 20.83 17.75 -2.01
CA LEU A 89 21.38 19.12 -2.09
C LEU A 89 22.91 19.15 -2.03
N ILE A 90 23.53 18.22 -1.29
CA ILE A 90 24.99 18.14 -1.15
C ILE A 90 25.64 17.67 -2.44
N ASN A 91 25.06 16.65 -3.08
CA ASN A 91 25.73 15.96 -4.18
C ASN A 91 25.43 16.57 -5.56
N GLN A 92 24.28 17.22 -5.77
CA GLN A 92 23.77 17.48 -7.13
C GLN A 92 23.03 18.83 -7.29
N SER A 93 23.61 19.90 -6.74
CA SER A 93 23.01 21.24 -6.59
C SER A 93 22.61 22.01 -7.87
N LYS A 94 22.72 21.41 -9.07
CA LYS A 94 22.47 22.12 -10.35
C LYS A 94 21.46 21.46 -11.29
N ARG A 95 20.89 20.30 -10.94
CA ARG A 95 19.87 19.67 -11.79
C ARG A 95 18.50 19.67 -11.11
N VAL A 96 17.46 19.49 -11.92
CA VAL A 96 16.09 19.37 -11.44
C VAL A 96 15.88 18.00 -10.80
N LEU A 97 15.37 17.99 -9.56
CA LEU A 97 14.88 16.80 -8.87
C LEU A 97 13.60 16.32 -9.55
N ARG A 98 13.57 15.10 -10.06
CA ARG A 98 12.40 14.52 -10.73
C ARG A 98 11.72 13.52 -9.81
N ILE A 99 10.44 13.76 -9.51
CA ILE A 99 9.62 12.88 -8.67
C ILE A 99 8.43 12.36 -9.47
N LEU A 100 8.09 11.09 -9.28
CA LEU A 100 6.87 10.47 -9.80
C LEU A 100 5.99 10.02 -8.63
N SER A 101 4.69 10.35 -8.66
CA SER A 101 3.66 9.73 -7.81
C SER A 101 2.71 8.93 -8.70
N VAL A 102 2.62 7.62 -8.48
CA VAL A 102 1.80 6.70 -9.28
C VAL A 102 1.33 5.52 -8.42
N PRO A 103 0.03 5.35 -8.13
CA PRO A 103 -1.09 6.16 -8.58
C PRO A 103 -1.22 7.42 -7.72
N CYS A 104 -1.69 8.53 -8.28
CA CYS A 104 -1.83 9.77 -7.52
C CYS A 104 -3.24 10.00 -6.94
N SER A 105 -4.24 9.19 -7.32
CA SER A 105 -5.64 9.32 -6.94
C SER A 105 -6.14 10.77 -7.10
N THR A 106 -6.82 11.31 -6.09
CA THR A 106 -7.37 12.67 -6.05
C THR A 106 -6.33 13.76 -5.73
N GLY A 107 -5.03 13.44 -5.77
CA GLY A 107 -3.93 14.41 -5.76
C GLY A 107 -3.31 14.71 -4.40
N GLU A 108 -3.84 14.17 -3.30
CA GLU A 108 -3.31 14.42 -1.96
C GLU A 108 -1.82 14.03 -1.83
N GLU A 109 -1.41 12.89 -2.38
CA GLU A 109 -0.01 12.44 -2.34
C GLU A 109 0.95 13.39 -3.07
N PRO A 110 0.80 13.67 -4.38
CA PRO A 110 1.76 14.54 -5.07
C PRO A 110 1.76 15.98 -4.53
N TYR A 111 0.64 16.47 -3.97
CA TYR A 111 0.64 17.76 -3.29
C TYR A 111 1.33 17.70 -1.92
N SER A 112 1.24 16.60 -1.17
CA SER A 112 2.07 16.39 0.02
C SER A 112 3.56 16.33 -0.31
N ILE A 113 3.93 15.71 -1.43
CA ILE A 113 5.31 15.74 -1.94
C ILE A 113 5.73 17.18 -2.19
N ALA A 114 4.94 17.96 -2.95
CA ALA A 114 5.24 19.34 -3.28
C ALA A 114 5.42 20.20 -2.01
N ILE A 115 4.49 20.11 -1.05
CA ILE A 115 4.57 20.83 0.22
C ILE A 115 5.83 20.41 1.00
N ALA A 116 6.11 19.11 1.10
CA ALA A 116 7.29 18.62 1.80
C ALA A 116 8.59 19.17 1.20
N LEU A 117 8.69 19.22 -0.13
CA LEU A 117 9.85 19.79 -0.82
C LEU A 117 9.98 21.30 -0.56
N LEU A 118 8.88 22.06 -0.64
CA LEU A 118 8.88 23.49 -0.31
C LEU A 118 9.34 23.76 1.13
N GLU A 119 8.91 22.93 2.08
CA GLU A 119 9.29 23.05 3.50
C GLU A 119 10.78 22.79 3.76
N THR A 120 11.50 22.14 2.84
CA THR A 120 12.97 22.04 2.91
C THR A 120 13.69 23.33 2.51
N GLY A 121 12.96 24.32 1.96
CA GLY A 121 13.53 25.52 1.35
C GLY A 121 13.98 25.34 -0.10
N LEU A 122 13.65 24.20 -0.72
CA LEU A 122 14.00 23.93 -2.12
C LEU A 122 13.25 24.90 -3.06
N ASN A 123 13.97 25.53 -3.98
CA ASN A 123 13.37 26.41 -4.96
C ASN A 123 12.40 25.62 -5.87
N PRO A 124 11.16 26.08 -6.08
CA PRO A 124 10.21 25.50 -7.03
C PRO A 124 10.78 25.15 -8.42
N ALA A 125 11.72 25.93 -8.93
CA ALA A 125 12.36 25.69 -10.23
C ALA A 125 13.32 24.48 -10.23
N ASN A 126 13.70 23.98 -9.05
CA ASN A 126 14.66 22.90 -8.89
C ASN A 126 14.00 21.53 -8.75
N PHE A 127 12.68 21.41 -8.85
CA PHE A 127 12.01 20.11 -8.86
C PHE A 127 10.82 20.04 -9.81
N HIS A 128 10.51 18.83 -10.25
CA HIS A 128 9.41 18.50 -11.14
C HIS A 128 8.69 17.27 -10.62
N ILE A 129 7.37 17.36 -10.44
CA ILE A 129 6.53 16.25 -9.98
C ILE A 129 5.60 15.84 -11.12
N ASP A 130 5.77 14.61 -11.61
CA ASP A 130 4.77 13.94 -12.44
C ASP A 130 3.83 13.14 -11.53
N ALA A 131 2.52 13.29 -11.71
CA ALA A 131 1.49 12.58 -10.97
C ALA A 131 0.60 11.83 -11.95
N ILE A 132 0.54 10.51 -11.82
CA ILE A 132 -0.12 9.65 -12.80
C ILE A 132 -1.19 8.80 -12.14
N ASP A 133 -2.36 8.74 -12.75
CA ASP A 133 -3.43 7.84 -12.35
C ASP A 133 -4.17 7.29 -13.57
N ILE A 134 -4.80 6.14 -13.41
CA ILE A 134 -5.65 5.54 -14.45
C ILE A 134 -7.00 6.25 -14.53
N SER A 135 -7.50 6.76 -13.41
CA SER A 135 -8.80 7.41 -13.27
C SER A 135 -8.75 8.86 -13.68
N LYS A 136 -9.33 9.16 -14.84
CA LYS A 136 -9.54 10.54 -15.31
C LYS A 136 -10.38 11.36 -14.33
N LYS A 137 -11.37 10.74 -13.66
CA LYS A 137 -12.19 11.39 -12.64
C LYS A 137 -11.38 11.82 -11.42
N CYS A 138 -10.46 10.96 -10.95
CA CYS A 138 -9.56 11.31 -9.85
C CYS A 138 -8.61 12.45 -10.25
N LEU A 139 -8.03 12.39 -11.46
CA LEU A 139 -7.16 13.45 -11.98
C LEU A 139 -7.87 14.80 -12.10
N LEU A 140 -9.14 14.82 -12.55
CA LEU A 140 -9.93 16.06 -12.61
C LEU A 140 -10.18 16.63 -11.20
N THR A 141 -10.37 15.78 -10.20
CA THR A 141 -10.47 16.20 -8.80
C THR A 141 -9.14 16.77 -8.30
N ALA A 142 -8.03 16.10 -8.61
CA ALA A 142 -6.68 16.53 -8.27
C ALA A 142 -6.33 17.90 -8.88
N GLN A 143 -6.65 18.13 -10.16
CA GLN A 143 -6.43 19.40 -10.84
C GLN A 143 -7.25 20.56 -10.25
N ARG A 144 -8.48 20.28 -9.81
CA ARG A 144 -9.32 21.26 -9.11
C ARG A 144 -8.74 21.62 -7.74
N ALA A 145 -8.12 20.66 -7.06
CA ALA A 145 -7.45 20.82 -5.77
C ALA A 145 -8.34 21.48 -4.69
N ILE A 146 -9.61 21.05 -4.63
CA ILE A 146 -10.57 21.45 -3.61
C ILE A 146 -10.97 20.19 -2.83
N TYR A 147 -10.65 20.19 -1.55
CA TYR A 147 -10.74 19.03 -0.67
C TYR A 147 -11.71 19.28 0.47
N ASP A 148 -12.41 18.23 0.91
CA ASP A 148 -13.21 18.32 2.13
C ASP A 148 -12.36 18.02 3.37
N LYS A 149 -13.00 18.01 4.55
CA LYS A 149 -12.32 17.74 5.83
C LYS A 149 -11.73 16.33 5.94
N TYR A 150 -12.20 15.35 5.17
CA TYR A 150 -11.76 13.95 5.27
C TYR A 150 -10.43 13.69 4.57
N SER A 151 -10.03 14.55 3.62
CA SER A 151 -8.68 14.56 3.04
C SER A 151 -7.60 15.00 4.03
N PHE A 152 -7.99 15.53 5.20
CA PHE A 152 -7.08 15.95 6.28
C PHE A 152 -7.27 15.02 7.48
N ARG A 153 -6.28 14.17 7.74
CA ARG A 153 -6.30 13.22 8.87
C ARG A 153 -5.10 13.47 9.81
N GLY A 154 -5.29 13.15 11.09
CA GLY A 154 -4.27 13.27 12.13
C GLY A 154 -4.18 14.65 12.78
N ASN A 155 -3.22 14.79 13.71
CA ASN A 155 -3.16 15.94 14.63
C ASN A 155 -2.26 17.10 14.16
N SER A 156 -1.47 16.91 13.10
CA SER A 156 -0.54 17.94 12.58
C SER A 156 -1.06 18.55 11.28
N LEU A 157 -1.92 19.56 11.42
CA LEU A 157 -2.55 20.26 10.30
C LEU A 157 -1.98 21.67 10.08
N SER A 158 -0.81 21.98 10.63
CA SER A 158 -0.20 23.31 10.46
C SER A 158 0.09 23.66 8.99
N PHE A 159 0.33 22.65 8.13
CA PHE A 159 0.47 22.86 6.69
C PHE A 159 -0.86 23.30 6.04
N GLN A 160 -2.00 22.86 6.58
CA GLN A 160 -3.32 23.22 6.06
C GLN A 160 -3.52 24.74 6.15
N GLU A 161 -3.19 25.33 7.30
CA GLU A 161 -3.28 26.78 7.53
C GLU A 161 -2.36 27.59 6.60
N ARG A 162 -1.22 27.03 6.21
CA ARG A 162 -0.24 27.70 5.33
C ARG A 162 -0.57 27.59 3.84
N TYR A 163 -1.06 26.44 3.40
CA TYR A 163 -1.16 26.10 1.97
C TYR A 163 -2.60 26.01 1.46
N PHE A 164 -3.61 26.08 2.33
CA PHE A 164 -5.01 26.00 1.93
C PHE A 164 -5.80 27.24 2.35
N GLN A 165 -6.79 27.56 1.54
CA GLN A 165 -7.76 28.61 1.80
C GLN A 165 -9.15 27.97 1.98
N PRO A 166 -9.90 28.33 3.03
CA PRO A 166 -11.27 27.86 3.20
C PRO A 166 -12.16 28.38 2.06
N THR A 167 -13.03 27.53 1.52
CA THR A 167 -14.00 27.85 0.45
C THR A 167 -15.27 27.02 0.64
N GLU A 168 -16.45 27.63 0.77
CA GLU A 168 -17.75 26.93 0.81
C GLU A 168 -17.77 25.58 1.61
N GLY A 169 -17.20 25.58 2.83
CA GLY A 169 -17.11 24.37 3.68
C GLY A 169 -16.07 23.31 3.24
N ARG A 170 -15.18 23.67 2.33
CA ARG A 170 -14.05 22.90 1.80
C ARG A 170 -12.76 23.72 1.88
N TYR A 171 -11.67 23.15 1.39
CA TYR A 171 -10.33 23.75 1.41
C TYR A 171 -9.73 23.71 0.01
N ARG A 172 -9.37 24.88 -0.52
CA ARG A 172 -8.69 25.02 -1.81
C ARG A 172 -7.19 25.14 -1.59
N LEU A 173 -6.41 24.29 -2.26
CA LEU A 173 -4.95 24.39 -2.26
C LEU A 173 -4.50 25.66 -2.99
N CYS A 174 -3.48 26.35 -2.47
CA CYS A 174 -2.96 27.56 -3.09
C CYS A 174 -2.32 27.27 -4.46
N GLU A 175 -2.42 28.24 -5.38
CA GLU A 175 -1.90 28.12 -6.75
C GLU A 175 -0.40 27.82 -6.79
N GLN A 176 0.37 28.34 -5.82
CA GLN A 176 1.81 28.10 -5.74
C GLN A 176 2.16 26.61 -5.61
N VAL A 177 1.36 25.82 -4.89
CA VAL A 177 1.58 24.37 -4.77
C VAL A 177 0.95 23.64 -5.96
N ARG A 178 -0.24 24.05 -6.39
CA ARG A 178 -0.95 23.42 -7.51
C ARG A 178 -0.14 23.37 -8.80
N ASN A 179 0.55 24.47 -9.11
CA ASN A 179 1.35 24.60 -10.33
C ASN A 179 2.64 23.77 -10.34
N LEU A 180 2.98 23.07 -9.25
CA LEU A 180 4.18 22.23 -9.15
C LEU A 180 3.94 20.78 -9.57
N VAL A 181 2.68 20.37 -9.71
CA VAL A 181 2.30 18.98 -9.98
C VAL A 181 1.73 18.85 -11.39
N HIS A 182 2.30 17.95 -12.17
CA HIS A 182 1.90 17.70 -13.56
C HIS A 182 1.12 16.38 -13.64
N PHE A 183 -0.19 16.50 -13.78
CA PHE A 183 -1.10 15.34 -13.86
C PHE A 183 -1.15 14.74 -15.26
N ARG A 184 -1.05 13.42 -15.36
CA ARG A 184 -1.23 12.67 -16.62
C ARG A 184 -2.05 11.41 -16.37
N GLN A 185 -2.86 11.02 -17.36
CA GLN A 185 -3.54 9.72 -17.32
C GLN A 185 -2.59 8.63 -17.80
N GLY A 186 -2.54 7.51 -17.10
CA GLY A 186 -1.71 6.37 -17.49
C GLY A 186 -1.92 5.16 -16.59
N ASN A 187 -1.58 3.99 -17.11
CA ASN A 187 -1.69 2.73 -16.39
C ASN A 187 -0.31 2.11 -16.20
N LEU A 188 0.13 1.97 -14.94
CA LEU A 188 1.45 1.42 -14.60
C LEU A 188 1.66 -0.02 -15.14
N ALA A 189 0.57 -0.77 -15.36
CA ALA A 189 0.61 -2.12 -15.91
C ALA A 189 0.89 -2.18 -17.43
N ASP A 190 0.82 -1.05 -18.13
CA ASP A 190 1.10 -0.98 -19.56
C ASP A 190 2.60 -1.24 -19.85
N ILE A 191 2.89 -1.96 -20.93
CA ILE A 191 4.26 -2.36 -21.29
C ILE A 191 5.10 -1.14 -21.70
N ASP A 192 4.46 -0.15 -22.32
CA ASP A 192 5.04 1.10 -22.81
C ASP A 192 4.89 2.26 -21.81
N PHE A 193 4.48 1.98 -20.56
CA PHE A 193 4.31 3.00 -19.52
C PHE A 193 5.57 3.87 -19.38
N LEU A 194 5.46 5.15 -19.72
CA LEU A 194 6.56 6.12 -19.72
C LEU A 194 7.82 5.61 -20.44
N LEU A 195 7.66 4.89 -21.54
CA LEU A 195 8.79 4.48 -22.37
C LEU A 195 9.46 5.73 -22.97
N GLY A 196 10.79 5.83 -22.84
CA GLY A 196 11.56 6.99 -23.31
C GLY A 196 11.51 8.22 -22.40
N ALA A 197 10.74 8.19 -21.30
CA ALA A 197 10.76 9.27 -20.31
C ALA A 197 12.13 9.33 -19.60
N ALA A 198 12.55 10.54 -19.24
CA ALA A 198 13.72 10.74 -18.39
C ALA A 198 13.48 10.12 -17.00
N SER A 199 14.50 9.45 -16.46
CA SER A 199 14.45 8.79 -15.16
C SER A 199 14.12 9.77 -14.02
N TYR A 200 13.62 9.20 -12.92
CA TYR A 200 13.23 9.88 -11.70
C TYR A 200 14.24 9.62 -10.58
N ASP A 201 14.35 10.59 -9.68
CA ASP A 201 15.15 10.51 -8.46
C ASP A 201 14.39 9.80 -7.35
N VAL A 202 13.09 10.09 -7.31
CA VAL A 202 12.18 9.58 -6.30
C VAL A 202 10.91 9.11 -7.01
N VAL A 203 10.43 7.93 -6.64
CA VAL A 203 9.13 7.41 -7.05
C VAL A 203 8.32 7.05 -5.81
N PHE A 204 7.10 7.56 -5.71
CA PHE A 204 6.08 7.09 -4.80
C PHE A 204 5.15 6.15 -5.58
N CYS A 205 5.11 4.89 -5.17
CA CYS A 205 4.20 3.88 -5.70
C CYS A 205 3.56 3.12 -4.55
N ARG A 206 2.52 3.73 -3.97
CA ARG A 206 1.94 3.32 -2.69
C ARG A 206 0.50 2.86 -2.87
N ASN A 207 0.14 1.79 -2.16
CA ASN A 207 -1.22 1.25 -2.10
C ASN A 207 -1.81 0.92 -3.49
N LEU A 208 -0.99 0.42 -4.41
CA LEU A 208 -1.41 0.01 -5.76
C LEU A 208 -1.04 -1.43 -6.08
N LEU A 209 0.21 -1.81 -5.78
CA LEU A 209 0.75 -3.11 -6.14
C LEU A 209 -0.03 -4.24 -5.49
N ILE A 210 -0.66 -4.01 -4.33
CA ILE A 210 -1.55 -4.97 -3.68
C ILE A 210 -2.72 -5.43 -4.56
N TYR A 211 -3.17 -4.61 -5.51
CA TYR A 211 -4.30 -4.90 -6.40
C TYR A 211 -3.92 -5.66 -7.66
N PHE A 212 -2.63 -5.85 -7.92
CA PHE A 212 -2.15 -6.49 -9.15
C PHE A 212 -1.98 -8.01 -9.02
N GLU A 213 -2.24 -8.72 -10.13
CA GLU A 213 -1.92 -10.16 -10.19
C GLU A 213 -0.39 -10.38 -10.17
N PRO A 214 0.11 -11.57 -9.78
CA PRO A 214 1.55 -11.81 -9.64
C PRO A 214 2.38 -11.43 -10.87
N SER A 215 1.89 -11.72 -12.08
CA SER A 215 2.61 -11.40 -13.32
C SER A 215 2.69 -9.88 -13.57
N THR A 216 1.63 -9.16 -13.23
CA THR A 216 1.57 -7.70 -13.32
C THR A 216 2.50 -7.09 -12.28
N LYS A 217 2.49 -7.55 -11.03
CA LYS A 217 3.39 -7.08 -9.95
C LYS A 217 4.86 -7.13 -10.39
N GLU A 218 5.30 -8.26 -10.92
CA GLU A 218 6.67 -8.44 -11.40
C GLU A 218 7.01 -7.45 -12.52
N ARG A 219 6.10 -7.27 -13.48
CA ARG A 219 6.27 -6.33 -14.59
C ARG A 219 6.33 -4.88 -14.11
N THR A 220 5.45 -4.48 -13.21
CA THR A 220 5.41 -3.11 -12.68
C THR A 220 6.64 -2.82 -11.83
N ILE A 221 7.14 -3.77 -11.05
CA ILE A 221 8.41 -3.62 -10.33
C ILE A 221 9.57 -3.39 -11.32
N ARG A 222 9.65 -4.15 -12.42
CA ARG A 222 10.67 -3.90 -13.46
C ARG A 222 10.52 -2.52 -14.12
N THR A 223 9.29 -2.06 -14.33
CA THR A 223 9.02 -0.69 -14.81
C THR A 223 9.52 0.36 -13.81
N LEU A 224 9.24 0.20 -12.52
CA LEU A 224 9.74 1.10 -11.46
C LEU A 224 11.27 1.11 -11.40
N GLU A 225 11.91 -0.05 -11.51
CA GLU A 225 13.37 -0.14 -11.61
C GLU A 225 13.90 0.64 -12.81
N ARG A 226 13.27 0.52 -13.99
CA ARG A 226 13.69 1.27 -15.20
C ARG A 226 13.51 2.78 -15.02
N LEU A 227 12.44 3.20 -14.37
CA LEU A 227 12.11 4.62 -14.20
C LEU A 227 13.00 5.31 -13.16
N LEU A 228 13.53 4.59 -12.18
CA LEU A 228 14.43 5.16 -11.17
C LEU A 228 15.89 5.22 -11.65
N ILE A 229 16.58 6.32 -11.34
CA ILE A 229 18.06 6.38 -11.44
C ILE A 229 18.72 5.40 -10.47
N GLN A 230 20.01 5.12 -10.67
CA GLN A 230 20.79 4.43 -9.65
C GLN A 230 20.86 5.26 -8.37
N ASP A 231 20.77 4.58 -7.23
CA ASP A 231 20.68 5.16 -5.88
C ASP A 231 19.45 6.04 -5.63
N GLY A 232 18.48 6.06 -6.55
CA GLY A 232 17.19 6.70 -6.38
C GLY A 232 16.29 5.98 -5.36
N LEU A 233 15.26 6.70 -4.88
CA LEU A 233 14.37 6.22 -3.82
C LEU A 233 13.01 5.78 -4.36
N LEU A 234 12.54 4.61 -3.92
CA LEU A 234 11.19 4.12 -4.10
C LEU A 234 10.47 4.12 -2.74
N PHE A 235 9.32 4.78 -2.65
CA PHE A 235 8.41 4.70 -1.51
C PHE A 235 7.23 3.79 -1.87
N VAL A 236 6.94 2.82 -1.01
CA VAL A 236 5.80 1.91 -1.15
C VAL A 236 4.92 1.94 0.10
N GLY A 237 3.69 1.46 0.01
CA GLY A 237 2.80 1.33 1.17
C GLY A 237 3.26 0.21 2.10
N HIS A 238 2.85 0.27 3.36
CA HIS A 238 3.23 -0.72 4.38
C HIS A 238 3.00 -2.19 3.95
N ALA A 239 1.87 -2.48 3.29
CA ALA A 239 1.49 -3.81 2.83
C ALA A 239 2.26 -4.31 1.58
N GLU A 240 3.08 -3.46 0.96
CA GLU A 240 3.77 -3.74 -0.31
C GLU A 240 5.25 -4.08 -0.11
N THR A 241 5.75 -3.92 1.11
CA THR A 241 7.17 -4.12 1.48
C THR A 241 7.71 -5.50 1.09
N GLY A 242 6.92 -6.56 1.28
CA GLY A 242 7.29 -7.93 0.92
C GLY A 242 7.44 -8.17 -0.59
N LEU A 243 6.79 -7.34 -1.43
CA LEU A 243 6.84 -7.49 -2.89
C LEU A 243 8.22 -7.15 -3.47
N LEU A 244 9.05 -6.40 -2.73
CA LEU A 244 10.34 -5.91 -3.20
C LEU A 244 11.52 -6.84 -2.86
N LEU A 245 11.30 -7.95 -2.14
CA LEU A 245 12.38 -8.81 -1.62
C LEU A 245 13.32 -9.37 -2.70
N ASN A 246 12.80 -9.66 -3.90
CA ASN A 246 13.56 -10.24 -5.02
C ASN A 246 13.87 -9.22 -6.13
N SER A 247 13.96 -7.94 -5.77
CA SER A 247 14.19 -6.85 -6.71
C SER A 247 15.55 -6.18 -6.50
N ARG A 248 15.85 -5.14 -7.28
CA ARG A 248 17.04 -4.29 -7.09
C ARG A 248 16.86 -3.24 -5.98
N PHE A 249 15.78 -3.31 -5.21
CA PHE A 249 15.48 -2.38 -4.13
C PHE A 249 15.94 -2.92 -2.77
N THR A 250 16.69 -2.10 -2.04
CA THR A 250 17.11 -2.41 -0.66
C THR A 250 16.41 -1.46 0.31
N LEU A 251 15.83 -2.00 1.39
CA LEU A 251 15.16 -1.22 2.41
C LEU A 251 16.12 -0.19 3.03
N VAL A 252 15.66 1.06 3.14
CA VAL A 252 16.36 2.10 3.89
C VAL A 252 16.02 1.95 5.37
N PRO A 253 17.01 1.95 6.29
CA PRO A 253 16.77 1.77 7.72
C PRO A 253 16.22 3.06 8.36
N HIS A 254 15.00 3.42 8.00
CA HIS A 254 14.24 4.49 8.61
C HIS A 254 12.86 3.97 9.00
N SER A 255 12.55 4.02 10.30
CA SER A 255 11.30 3.50 10.83
C SER A 255 10.10 4.13 10.10
N LEU A 256 9.14 3.29 9.69
CA LEU A 256 7.86 3.66 9.07
C LEU A 256 7.93 4.51 7.79
N ALA A 257 9.11 4.74 7.22
CA ALA A 257 9.24 5.50 5.97
C ALA A 257 8.88 4.67 4.73
N PHE A 258 8.97 3.33 4.84
CA PHE A 258 8.76 2.37 3.74
C PHE A 258 9.52 2.75 2.46
N ALA A 259 10.73 3.28 2.65
CA ALA A 259 11.60 3.77 1.60
C ALA A 259 12.63 2.71 1.22
N TYR A 260 12.89 2.57 -0.06
CA TYR A 260 13.84 1.63 -0.63
C TYR A 260 14.78 2.35 -1.58
N ARG A 261 16.05 1.95 -1.61
CA ARG A 261 17.05 2.48 -2.53
C ARG A 261 17.30 1.49 -3.66
N LYS A 262 17.32 1.99 -4.90
CA LYS A 262 17.71 1.16 -6.06
C LYS A 262 19.21 0.94 -6.08
N THR A 263 19.62 -0.32 -6.16
CA THR A 263 21.03 -0.73 -6.14
C THR A 263 21.42 -1.49 -7.41
N ASN A 264 22.73 -1.63 -7.66
CA ASN A 264 23.26 -2.41 -8.79
C ASN A 264 23.15 -3.93 -8.59
N VAL A 265 22.92 -4.39 -7.36
CA VAL A 265 22.94 -5.82 -7.01
C VAL A 265 21.51 -6.26 -6.72
N SER A 266 20.97 -7.13 -7.57
CA SER A 266 19.79 -7.93 -7.20
C SER A 266 20.18 -8.80 -6.02
N ARG A 267 19.47 -8.73 -4.89
CA ARG A 267 19.64 -9.69 -3.79
C ARG A 267 19.17 -11.07 -4.28
N SER A 268 20.06 -11.83 -4.93
CA SER A 268 19.83 -13.25 -5.16
C SER A 268 20.24 -14.01 -3.90
N VAL A 269 19.27 -14.63 -3.23
CA VAL A 269 19.55 -15.52 -2.09
C VAL A 269 20.41 -16.69 -2.58
N ALA A 270 21.65 -16.77 -2.10
CA ALA A 270 22.54 -17.89 -2.38
C ALA A 270 21.92 -19.18 -1.79
N LYS A 271 21.66 -20.17 -2.64
CA LYS A 271 21.22 -21.51 -2.23
C LYS A 271 22.36 -22.17 -1.43
N SER A 272 22.24 -22.22 -0.10
CA SER A 272 23.09 -23.08 0.72
C SER A 272 22.55 -24.52 0.70
N SER A 273 23.41 -25.46 0.35
CA SER A 273 23.12 -26.90 0.25
C SER A 273 22.68 -27.48 1.61
N PRO A 274 21.79 -28.50 1.64
CA PRO A 274 21.28 -29.03 2.90
C PRO A 274 22.32 -29.90 3.59
N GLY A 275 22.85 -29.41 4.71
CA GLY A 275 23.64 -30.19 5.67
C GLY A 275 22.75 -31.02 6.60
N ASP A 276 23.24 -32.22 6.92
CA ASP A 276 22.62 -33.32 7.68
C ASP A 276 21.59 -32.97 8.77
N ARG A 277 20.38 -33.54 8.63
CA ARG A 277 19.35 -33.56 9.69
C ARG A 277 19.51 -34.80 10.57
N LYS A 278 19.79 -34.62 11.86
CA LYS A 278 19.56 -35.65 12.89
C LYS A 278 18.04 -35.86 13.09
N LYS A 279 17.62 -37.11 13.07
CA LYS A 279 16.23 -37.57 13.24
C LYS A 279 15.76 -37.39 14.69
N HIS A 280 14.61 -36.75 14.90
CA HIS A 280 13.84 -36.87 16.14
C HIS A 280 12.53 -37.62 15.91
N HIS A 281 12.19 -38.45 16.90
CA HIS A 281 11.10 -39.42 16.93
C HIS A 281 9.71 -38.77 17.10
N PRO A 282 8.63 -39.48 16.68
CA PRO A 282 7.27 -38.95 16.71
C PRO A 282 6.66 -38.97 18.12
N ILE A 283 5.92 -37.91 18.48
CA ILE A 283 5.05 -37.88 19.66
C ILE A 283 3.60 -38.10 19.19
N SER A 284 2.94 -39.08 19.82
CA SER A 284 1.56 -39.53 19.59
C SER A 284 0.48 -38.48 19.93
N PRO A 285 -0.75 -38.61 19.40
CA PRO A 285 -1.75 -37.55 19.39
C PRO A 285 -2.62 -37.50 20.66
N LYS A 286 -3.16 -36.32 20.98
CA LYS A 286 -4.20 -36.10 22.00
C LYS A 286 -5.52 -35.62 21.36
N PRO A 287 -6.66 -35.80 22.05
CA PRO A 287 -7.93 -36.18 21.42
C PRO A 287 -8.81 -35.02 20.95
N ARG A 288 -9.68 -35.36 20.00
CA ARG A 288 -10.68 -34.54 19.31
C ARG A 288 -11.85 -34.23 20.24
N ILE A 289 -12.11 -32.95 20.52
CA ILE A 289 -13.34 -32.50 21.21
C ILE A 289 -14.39 -32.14 20.15
N ALA A 290 -15.60 -32.67 20.34
CA ALA A 290 -16.75 -32.50 19.48
C ALA A 290 -17.28 -31.06 19.47
N HIS A 291 -17.62 -30.55 18.29
CA HIS A 291 -18.29 -29.26 18.13
C HIS A 291 -19.79 -29.39 18.42
N HIS A 292 -20.26 -28.73 19.48
CA HIS A 292 -21.66 -28.39 19.66
C HIS A 292 -21.97 -27.05 19.00
N ARG A 293 -22.98 -27.05 18.12
CA ARG A 293 -23.47 -25.87 17.39
C ARG A 293 -24.76 -25.38 18.04
N LYS A 294 -24.81 -24.10 18.43
CA LYS A 294 -26.03 -23.35 18.81
C LYS A 294 -25.69 -21.85 18.98
N PRO A 295 -26.66 -20.93 18.93
CA PRO A 295 -27.30 -20.34 17.76
C PRO A 295 -26.82 -18.90 17.47
N GLN A 296 -26.98 -18.44 16.23
CA GLN A 296 -26.59 -17.11 15.75
C GLN A 296 -27.46 -15.99 16.35
N GLN A 297 -26.79 -14.96 16.86
CA GLN A 297 -27.30 -13.62 17.13
C GLN A 297 -26.37 -12.60 16.40
N PRO A 298 -26.87 -11.39 16.07
CA PRO A 298 -26.55 -10.68 14.84
C PRO A 298 -25.09 -10.19 14.81
N GLN A 299 -24.32 -10.75 13.86
CA GLN A 299 -22.91 -10.38 13.65
C GLN A 299 -22.82 -9.06 12.90
N ILE A 300 -22.34 -8.02 13.56
CA ILE A 300 -21.51 -7.00 12.91
C ILE A 300 -20.30 -7.76 12.37
N SER A 301 -20.04 -7.72 11.06
CA SER A 301 -18.99 -8.52 10.44
C SER A 301 -17.63 -8.25 11.09
N GLN A 302 -16.85 -9.31 11.36
CA GLN A 302 -15.50 -9.25 11.95
C GLN A 302 -14.59 -8.25 11.22
N GLN A 303 -14.79 -8.12 9.91
CA GLN A 303 -14.13 -7.14 9.05
C GLN A 303 -14.36 -5.68 9.49
N ASN A 304 -15.61 -5.33 9.83
CA ASN A 304 -15.97 -3.96 10.19
C ASN A 304 -15.31 -3.52 11.51
N PHE A 305 -15.02 -4.47 12.41
CA PHE A 305 -14.35 -4.17 13.67
C PHE A 305 -12.86 -3.86 13.45
N LEU A 306 -12.18 -4.69 12.66
CA LEU A 306 -10.76 -4.47 12.34
C LEU A 306 -10.56 -3.19 11.54
N ASP A 307 -11.49 -2.86 10.63
CA ASP A 307 -11.48 -1.60 9.89
C ASP A 307 -11.69 -0.38 10.80
N ALA A 308 -12.54 -0.48 11.82
CA ALA A 308 -12.72 0.57 12.82
C ALA A 308 -11.47 0.77 13.70
N ALA A 309 -10.81 -0.33 14.09
CA ALA A 309 -9.54 -0.28 14.82
C ALA A 309 -8.43 0.39 13.99
N ARG A 310 -8.31 0.03 12.71
CA ARG A 310 -7.40 0.67 11.75
C ARG A 310 -7.72 2.15 11.59
N THR A 311 -8.99 2.51 11.49
CA THR A 311 -9.43 3.91 11.40
C THR A 311 -9.02 4.73 12.63
N LEU A 312 -9.13 4.16 13.85
CA LEU A 312 -8.68 4.82 15.08
C LEU A 312 -7.15 4.99 15.11
N ALA A 313 -6.42 3.99 14.63
CA ALA A 313 -4.97 4.05 14.54
C ALA A 313 -4.50 5.12 13.55
N ASP A 314 -5.17 5.19 12.39
CA ASP A 314 -4.93 6.19 11.34
C ASP A 314 -5.23 7.62 11.82
N GLN A 315 -6.13 7.78 12.81
CA GLN A 315 -6.39 9.06 13.48
C GLN A 315 -5.32 9.45 14.51
N GLY A 316 -4.30 8.60 14.72
CA GLY A 316 -3.25 8.81 15.72
C GLY A 316 -3.66 8.40 17.14
N SER A 317 -4.87 7.86 17.31
CA SER A 317 -5.40 7.41 18.60
C SER A 317 -4.93 5.97 18.90
N LEU A 318 -3.61 5.76 18.91
CA LEU A 318 -3.00 4.42 19.02
C LEU A 318 -3.43 3.67 20.29
N GLN A 319 -3.51 4.34 21.43
CA GLN A 319 -3.98 3.73 22.68
C GLN A 319 -5.44 3.28 22.60
N GLN A 320 -6.30 4.08 21.97
CA GLN A 320 -7.71 3.72 21.79
C GLN A 320 -7.85 2.57 20.79
N ALA A 321 -7.07 2.57 19.71
CA ALA A 321 -7.04 1.48 18.73
C ALA A 321 -6.56 0.15 19.36
N CYS A 322 -5.52 0.21 20.21
CA CYS A 322 -5.05 -0.94 20.99
C CYS A 322 -6.13 -1.47 21.92
N GLN A 323 -6.78 -0.59 22.71
CA GLN A 323 -7.86 -0.99 23.61
C GLN A 323 -9.01 -1.63 22.83
N PHE A 324 -9.40 -1.03 21.72
CA PHE A 324 -10.46 -1.52 20.86
C PHE A 324 -10.11 -2.92 20.30
N CYS A 325 -8.88 -3.14 19.83
CA CYS A 325 -8.40 -4.46 19.42
C CYS A 325 -8.45 -5.48 20.56
N GLN A 326 -8.05 -5.09 21.77
CA GLN A 326 -8.09 -5.96 22.95
C GLN A 326 -9.52 -6.36 23.30
N ASP A 327 -10.46 -5.42 23.28
CA ASP A 327 -11.88 -5.67 23.57
C ASP A 327 -12.51 -6.64 22.56
N TYR A 328 -12.12 -6.53 21.28
CA TYR A 328 -12.54 -7.51 20.26
C TYR A 328 -11.92 -8.88 20.45
N LEU A 329 -10.65 -8.94 20.81
CA LEU A 329 -9.97 -10.21 21.08
C LEU A 329 -10.52 -10.91 22.32
N GLN A 330 -11.10 -10.20 23.29
CA GLN A 330 -11.85 -10.81 24.40
C GLN A 330 -13.07 -11.59 23.91
N GLN A 331 -13.72 -11.13 22.84
CA GLN A 331 -14.88 -11.76 22.24
C GLN A 331 -14.51 -12.76 21.12
N ASN A 332 -13.33 -12.57 20.50
CA ASN A 332 -12.84 -13.33 19.34
C ASN A 332 -11.40 -13.81 19.58
N LEU A 333 -11.22 -14.65 20.60
CA LEU A 333 -9.90 -15.12 21.07
C LEU A 333 -9.04 -15.86 20.02
N ALA A 334 -9.64 -16.29 18.90
CA ALA A 334 -8.98 -17.02 17.82
C ALA A 334 -8.78 -16.19 16.53
N SER A 335 -8.97 -14.87 16.57
CA SER A 335 -8.76 -14.01 15.39
C SER A 335 -7.29 -13.73 15.17
N VAL A 336 -6.71 -14.29 14.09
CA VAL A 336 -5.30 -14.10 13.72
C VAL A 336 -5.06 -12.63 13.37
N GLU A 337 -5.94 -12.06 12.55
CA GLU A 337 -5.88 -10.70 12.04
C GLU A 337 -5.98 -9.66 13.17
N GLY A 338 -6.78 -9.95 14.20
CA GLY A 338 -6.86 -9.11 15.39
C GLY A 338 -5.55 -9.06 16.18
N TYR A 339 -4.86 -10.21 16.33
CA TYR A 339 -3.55 -10.24 16.99
C TYR A 339 -2.44 -9.61 16.15
N VAL A 340 -2.48 -9.74 14.82
CA VAL A 340 -1.53 -9.05 13.94
C VAL A 340 -1.70 -7.54 14.05
N LEU A 341 -2.95 -7.05 13.95
CA LEU A 341 -3.23 -5.62 14.07
C LEU A 341 -2.82 -5.09 15.45
N LEU A 342 -3.16 -5.79 16.54
CA LEU A 342 -2.73 -5.39 17.88
C LEU A 342 -1.20 -5.32 17.99
N GLY A 343 -0.48 -6.29 17.42
CA GLY A 343 0.98 -6.29 17.42
C GLY A 343 1.57 -5.10 16.65
N GLN A 344 1.01 -4.75 15.49
CA GLN A 344 1.42 -3.58 14.72
C GLN A 344 1.20 -2.27 15.50
N LEU A 345 0.06 -2.15 16.19
CA LEU A 345 -0.26 -0.96 17.00
C LEU A 345 0.66 -0.82 18.22
N GLN A 346 0.93 -1.93 18.92
CA GLN A 346 1.88 -1.96 20.04
C GLN A 346 3.30 -1.59 19.59
N GLN A 347 3.72 -2.09 18.42
CA GLN A 347 5.00 -1.72 17.83
C GLN A 347 5.06 -0.24 17.48
N ALA A 348 3.98 0.33 16.93
CA ALA A 348 3.88 1.77 16.66
C ALA A 348 3.96 2.63 17.93
N MET A 349 3.50 2.10 19.07
CA MET A 349 3.63 2.73 20.38
C MET A 349 5.01 2.52 21.05
N GLY A 350 5.91 1.76 20.43
CA GLY A 350 7.21 1.39 21.01
C GLY A 350 7.14 0.26 22.04
N GLU A 351 5.99 -0.36 22.23
CA GLU A 351 5.75 -1.46 23.18
C GLU A 351 6.20 -2.81 22.59
N ASN A 352 7.48 -2.92 22.25
CA ASN A 352 8.04 -4.02 21.47
C ASN A 352 7.82 -5.41 22.10
N GLU A 353 7.88 -5.53 23.43
CA GLU A 353 7.65 -6.81 24.11
C GLU A 353 6.20 -7.29 23.94
N GLN A 354 5.24 -6.37 24.02
CA GLN A 354 3.84 -6.70 23.84
C GLN A 354 3.55 -7.04 22.37
N ALA A 355 4.15 -6.30 21.44
CA ALA A 355 4.06 -6.59 20.00
C ALA A 355 4.55 -8.00 19.67
N VAL A 356 5.72 -8.40 20.22
CA VAL A 356 6.23 -9.78 20.11
C VAL A 356 5.18 -10.79 20.58
N ALA A 357 4.58 -10.58 21.76
CA ALA A 357 3.58 -11.50 22.31
C ALA A 357 2.34 -11.61 21.42
N SER A 358 1.89 -10.51 20.83
CA SER A 358 0.76 -10.47 19.90
C SER A 358 1.06 -11.22 18.61
N PHE A 359 2.23 -10.99 17.98
CA PHE A 359 2.64 -11.73 16.79
C PHE A 359 2.83 -13.23 17.07
N GLN A 360 3.41 -13.59 18.23
CA GLN A 360 3.52 -14.99 18.64
C GLN A 360 2.16 -15.66 18.81
N LYS A 361 1.16 -14.97 19.34
CA LYS A 361 -0.22 -15.49 19.42
C LYS A 361 -0.84 -15.67 18.03
N ALA A 362 -0.63 -14.74 17.11
CA ALA A 362 -1.07 -14.90 15.71
C ALA A 362 -0.42 -16.13 15.05
N ILE A 363 0.90 -16.32 15.22
CA ILE A 363 1.64 -17.48 14.72
C ILE A 363 1.21 -18.78 15.42
N TYR A 364 0.85 -18.73 16.70
CA TYR A 364 0.34 -19.90 17.41
C TYR A 364 -0.99 -20.38 16.81
N LEU A 365 -1.89 -19.45 16.49
CA LEU A 365 -3.19 -19.74 15.88
C LEU A 365 -3.05 -20.19 14.42
N GLN A 366 -2.18 -19.53 13.66
CA GLN A 366 -1.87 -19.88 12.28
C GLN A 366 -0.34 -19.93 12.06
N PRO A 367 0.28 -21.12 12.21
CA PRO A 367 1.74 -21.29 12.13
C PRO A 367 2.38 -20.82 10.82
N ASN A 368 1.62 -20.74 9.75
CA ASN A 368 2.11 -20.33 8.43
C ASN A 368 1.62 -18.93 8.05
N HIS A 369 1.16 -18.13 9.02
CA HIS A 369 0.70 -16.77 8.75
C HIS A 369 1.90 -15.87 8.48
N GLU A 370 2.09 -15.54 7.21
CA GLU A 370 3.28 -14.88 6.69
C GLU A 370 3.49 -13.48 7.28
N GLU A 371 2.44 -12.66 7.34
CA GLU A 371 2.51 -11.29 7.84
C GLU A 371 3.02 -11.22 9.29
N ALA A 372 2.47 -12.05 10.18
CA ALA A 372 2.95 -12.13 11.56
C ALA A 372 4.41 -12.61 11.68
N LEU A 373 4.83 -13.54 10.81
CA LEU A 373 6.22 -14.00 10.77
C LEU A 373 7.17 -12.89 10.34
N ILE A 374 6.80 -12.10 9.32
CA ILE A 374 7.59 -10.96 8.83
C ILE A 374 7.72 -9.91 9.92
N HIS A 375 6.61 -9.49 10.53
CA HIS A 375 6.65 -8.48 11.60
C HIS A 375 7.50 -8.93 12.78
N LEU A 376 7.39 -10.20 13.19
CA LEU A 376 8.21 -10.74 14.26
C LEU A 376 9.71 -10.80 13.88
N ALA A 377 10.03 -11.15 12.64
CA ALA A 377 11.42 -11.19 12.15
C ALA A 377 12.06 -9.80 12.20
N LEU A 378 11.39 -8.79 11.64
CA LEU A 378 11.84 -7.39 11.64
C LEU A 378 12.02 -6.86 13.07
N LEU A 379 11.10 -7.20 13.97
CA LEU A 379 11.18 -6.78 15.36
C LEU A 379 12.39 -7.40 16.09
N ARG A 380 12.74 -8.65 15.76
CA ARG A 380 13.96 -9.31 16.28
C ARG A 380 15.24 -8.71 15.73
N GLU A 381 15.28 -8.36 14.45
CA GLU A 381 16.42 -7.65 13.85
C GLU A 381 16.65 -6.30 14.54
N HIS A 382 15.58 -5.54 14.77
CA HIS A 382 15.66 -4.26 15.47
C HIS A 382 16.15 -4.41 16.93
N GLN A 383 15.83 -5.52 17.59
CA GLN A 383 16.33 -5.86 18.93
C GLN A 383 17.77 -6.40 18.94
N GLY A 384 18.40 -6.58 17.77
CA GLY A 384 19.73 -7.17 17.63
C GLY A 384 19.77 -8.70 17.74
N ASP A 385 18.60 -9.36 17.81
CA ASP A 385 18.48 -10.82 17.87
C ASP A 385 18.50 -11.42 16.45
N MET A 386 19.67 -11.29 15.81
CA MET A 386 19.88 -11.72 14.42
C MET A 386 19.68 -13.22 14.22
N VAL A 387 19.91 -14.03 15.27
CA VAL A 387 19.79 -15.49 15.19
C VAL A 387 18.32 -15.90 15.07
N ASN A 388 17.44 -15.36 15.91
CA ASN A 388 16.02 -15.67 15.83
C ASN A 388 15.35 -15.01 14.62
N ALA A 389 15.80 -13.83 14.20
CA ALA A 389 15.36 -13.20 12.96
C ALA A 389 15.64 -14.10 11.74
N GLU A 390 16.87 -14.60 11.61
CA GLU A 390 17.29 -15.48 10.51
C GLU A 390 16.44 -16.77 10.47
N LEU A 391 16.14 -17.37 11.62
CA LEU A 391 15.28 -18.56 11.70
C LEU A 391 13.85 -18.28 11.21
N LEU A 392 13.31 -17.10 11.52
CA LEU A 392 11.99 -16.67 11.05
C LEU A 392 12.01 -16.43 9.54
N TRP A 393 13.04 -15.79 9.00
CA TRP A 393 13.22 -15.60 7.56
C TRP A 393 13.33 -16.92 6.81
N GLN A 394 14.10 -17.88 7.33
CA GLN A 394 14.17 -19.24 6.76
C GLN A 394 12.83 -19.99 6.82
N ARG A 395 11.99 -19.70 7.82
CA ARG A 395 10.64 -20.25 7.90
C ARG A 395 9.73 -19.64 6.85
N ILE A 396 9.74 -18.31 6.70
CA ILE A 396 8.98 -17.59 5.66
C ILE A 396 9.37 -18.10 4.27
N HIS A 397 10.67 -18.21 3.99
CA HIS A 397 11.15 -18.69 2.69
C HIS A 397 10.70 -20.13 2.37
N ARG A 398 10.53 -20.99 3.38
CA ARG A 398 9.99 -22.34 3.18
C ARG A 398 8.50 -22.35 2.83
N LEU A 399 7.74 -21.35 3.25
CA LEU A 399 6.31 -21.24 2.91
C LEU A 399 6.11 -20.86 1.44
N HIS A 400 7.01 -20.08 0.86
CA HIS A 400 6.93 -19.68 -0.56
C HIS A 400 7.43 -20.74 -1.55
N ASN A 401 8.14 -21.77 -1.06
CA ASN A 401 8.73 -22.83 -1.88
C ASN A 401 7.99 -24.18 -1.75
N GLN A 402 6.84 -24.21 -1.07
CA GLN A 402 5.91 -25.35 -1.01
C GLN A 402 4.72 -25.06 -1.92
#